data_AF-A0AAE8VYW3-F1
#
_entry.id   AF-A0AAE8VYW3-F1
#
_cell.length_a   1.000
_cell.length_b   1.000
_cell.length_c   1.000
_cell.angle_alpha   90.00
_cell.angle_beta   90.00
_cell.angle_gamma   90.00
#
_symmetry.space_group_name_H-M   'P 1'
#
loop_
_entity.id
_entity.type
_entity.pdbx_description
1 polymer ?
#
loop_
_entity_poly.entity_id
_entity_poly.type
_entity_poly.pdbx_seq_one_letter_code
_entity_poly.pdbx_strand_id
1 'polypeptide(L)'
;MIVAVRCQGKGTINVSVRSTDVTFPLECLDGEVSTTYNQVGVPGVERKGAVSVEAPSTVQWSMTVGRGDAAPEKEAGTGDVQ
;
A
#
# COMPACT_ATOMS: atom_id res chain seq x y z
N MET A 1 -4.78 -7.39 7.87
CA MET A 1 -5.33 -6.07 7.48
C MET A 1 -4.77 -5.75 6.11
N ILE A 2 -5.56 -5.11 5.24
CA ILE A 2 -5.13 -4.75 3.88
C ILE A 2 -5.09 -3.23 3.78
N VAL A 3 -3.95 -2.67 3.35
CA VAL A 3 -3.78 -1.24 3.06
C VAL A 3 -3.35 -1.09 1.62
N ALA A 4 -4.29 -0.78 0.74
CA ALA A 4 -3.98 -0.52 -0.67
C ALA A 4 -3.84 0.99 -0.86
N VAL A 5 -2.75 1.41 -1.50
CA VAL A 5 -2.47 2.83 -1.75
C VAL A 5 -2.26 3.02 -3.23
N ARG A 6 -2.94 4.03 -3.78
CA ARG A 6 -2.73 4.49 -5.14
C ARG A 6 -2.14 5.87 -5.06
N CYS A 7 -1.10 6.12 -5.83
CA CYS A 7 -0.54 7.45 -5.93
C CYS A 7 -0.07 7.80 -7.34
N GLN A 8 -0.11 9.09 -7.62
CA GLN A 8 0.32 9.68 -8.88
C GLN A 8 1.00 11.02 -8.60
N GLY A 9 2.11 11.25 -9.30
CA GLY A 9 2.93 12.44 -9.16
C GLY A 9 4.24 12.10 -8.46
N LYS A 10 5.31 12.74 -8.89
CA LYS A 10 6.65 12.49 -8.37
C LYS A 10 6.75 12.83 -6.88
N GLY A 11 7.09 11.82 -6.08
CA GLY A 11 7.37 11.99 -4.65
C GLY A 11 7.35 10.67 -3.89
N THR A 12 7.57 10.74 -2.58
CA THR A 12 7.48 9.59 -1.69
C THR A 12 6.37 9.83 -0.68
N ILE A 13 5.46 8.87 -0.54
CA ILE A 13 4.44 8.85 0.51
C ILE A 13 4.92 7.93 1.63
N ASN A 14 4.76 8.34 2.89
CA ASN A 14 4.95 7.47 4.04
C ASN A 14 3.58 7.06 4.61
N VAL A 15 3.40 5.76 4.78
CA VAL A 15 2.17 5.21 5.35
C VAL A 15 2.49 4.50 6.65
N SER A 16 1.88 4.95 7.73
CA SER A 16 2.12 4.44 9.08
C SER A 16 0.87 3.76 9.65
N VAL A 17 1.04 2.54 10.14
CA VAL A 17 0.03 1.79 10.89
C VAL A 17 0.35 1.89 12.37
N ARG A 18 -0.36 2.78 13.08
CA ARG A 18 -0.02 3.13 14.46
C ARG A 18 -0.18 2.00 15.46
N SER A 19 -1.00 0.99 15.17
CA SER A 19 -1.19 -0.16 16.07
C SER A 19 -0.04 -1.17 16.00
N THR A 20 0.89 -1.03 15.05
CA THR A 20 2.03 -1.94 14.86
C THR A 20 3.37 -1.24 14.78
N ASP A 21 3.41 0.09 14.92
CA ASP A 21 4.61 0.93 14.73
C ASP A 21 5.31 0.73 13.36
N VAL A 22 4.58 0.17 12.39
CA VAL A 22 5.09 -0.09 11.04
C VAL A 22 4.86 1.14 10.19
N THR A 23 5.92 1.58 9.51
CA THR A 23 5.85 2.60 8.45
C THR A 23 6.51 2.05 7.20
N PHE A 24 5.85 2.20 6.05
CA PHE A 24 6.42 1.82 4.77
C PHE A 24 6.38 3.01 3.80
N PRO A 25 7.53 3.35 3.16
CA PRO A 25 7.59 4.36 2.13
C PRO A 25 7.10 3.80 0.79
N LEU A 26 6.46 4.64 0.00
CA LEU A 26 6.01 4.33 -1.36
C LEU A 26 6.51 5.40 -2.32
N GLU A 27 7.28 4.98 -3.30
CA GLU A 27 7.70 5.85 -4.40
C GLU A 27 6.56 6.00 -5.41
N CYS A 28 6.18 7.26 -5.66
CA CYS A 28 5.14 7.65 -6.60
C CYS A 28 5.82 8.32 -7.80
N LEU A 29 5.45 7.87 -8.99
CA LEU A 29 6.07 8.30 -10.25
C LEU A 29 5.17 9.33 -10.96
N ASP A 30 5.79 10.17 -11.79
CA ASP A 30 5.07 11.11 -12.63
C ASP A 30 4.42 10.39 -13.81
N GLY A 31 3.19 10.81 -14.18
CA GLY A 31 2.49 10.32 -15.36
C GLY A 31 1.93 8.91 -15.28
N GLU A 32 2.24 8.15 -14.24
CA GLU A 32 1.75 6.78 -14.01
C GLU A 32 1.03 6.69 -12.66
N VAL A 33 -0.19 6.12 -12.65
CA VAL A 33 -0.89 5.81 -11.41
C VAL A 33 -0.34 4.47 -10.90
N SER A 34 0.66 4.53 -10.02
CA SER A 34 1.13 3.35 -9.33
C SER A 34 0.10 2.93 -8.29
N THR A 35 -0.35 1.68 -8.35
CA THR A 35 -1.15 1.06 -7.30
C THR A 35 -0.28 0.09 -6.55
N THR A 36 0.13 0.46 -5.34
CA THR A 36 0.85 -0.45 -4.45
C THR A 36 -0.10 -1.06 -3.44
N TYR A 37 -0.23 -2.38 -3.49
CA TYR A 37 -0.93 -3.14 -2.45
C TYR A 37 0.05 -3.45 -1.33
N ASN A 38 -0.07 -2.77 -0.19
CA ASN A 38 0.68 -3.13 1.00
C ASN A 38 -0.20 -3.99 1.89
N GLN A 39 0.10 -5.29 1.87
CA GLN A 39 -0.54 -6.22 2.76
C GLN A 39 0.23 -6.22 4.07
N VAL A 40 -0.34 -5.60 5.09
CA VAL A 40 0.28 -5.57 6.41
C VAL A 40 -0.18 -6.81 7.17
N GLY A 41 0.57 -7.90 7.00
CA GLY A 41 0.40 -9.17 7.72
C GLY A 41 1.16 -9.23 9.04
N VAL A 42 1.20 -8.12 9.78
CA VAL A 42 2.00 -7.97 11.01
C VAL A 42 1.09 -8.17 12.23
N PRO A 43 1.51 -8.88 13.29
CA PRO A 43 0.73 -8.98 14.53
C PRO A 43 0.38 -7.59 15.09
N GLY A 44 -0.86 -7.38 15.54
CA GLY A 44 -1.33 -6.12 16.12
C GLY A 44 -2.17 -5.25 15.18
N VAL A 45 -2.29 -5.58 13.89
CA VAL A 45 -3.13 -4.88 12.91
C VAL A 45 -4.62 -5.13 13.09
N GLU A 46 -4.99 -6.19 13.81
CA GLU A 46 -6.35 -6.57 14.17
C GLU A 46 -6.93 -5.69 15.30
N ARG A 47 -6.07 -4.95 16.01
CA ARG A 47 -6.48 -4.03 17.07
C ARG A 47 -7.04 -2.74 16.47
N LYS A 48 -7.88 -2.03 17.24
CA LYS A 48 -8.28 -0.66 16.89
C LYS A 48 -7.02 0.20 16.75
N GLY A 49 -6.93 0.95 15.66
CA GLY A 49 -5.79 1.80 15.37
C GLY A 49 -6.13 2.82 14.30
N ALA A 50 -5.15 3.65 13.96
CA ALA A 50 -5.26 4.62 12.88
C ALA A 50 -4.16 4.36 11.85
N VAL A 51 -4.50 4.63 10.59
CA VAL A 51 -3.53 4.74 9.50
C VAL A 51 -3.27 6.24 9.28
N SER A 52 -2.01 6.62 9.18
CA SER A 52 -1.61 7.99 8.86
C SER A 52 -0.84 8.01 7.54
N VAL A 53 -1.03 9.07 6.77
CA VAL A 53 -0.38 9.28 5.47
C VAL A 53 0.31 10.62 5.49
N GLU A 54 1.59 10.62 5.16
CA GLU A 54 2.36 11.83 4.90
C GLU A 54 2.76 11.82 3.43
N ALA A 55 2.35 12.85 2.70
CA ALA A 55 2.56 12.95 1.25
C ALA A 55 2.95 14.39 0.87
N PRO A 56 3.89 14.58 -0.08
CA PRO A 56 4.14 15.87 -0.69
C PRO A 56 2.87 16.41 -1.37
N SER A 57 2.70 17.73 -1.40
CA SER A 57 1.55 18.36 -2.05
C SER A 57 1.50 18.14 -3.57
N THR A 58 2.61 17.70 -4.18
CA THR A 58 2.71 17.35 -5.59
C THR A 58 2.13 15.96 -5.91
N VAL A 59 1.81 15.16 -4.89
CA VAL A 59 1.36 13.78 -5.05
C VAL A 59 -0.13 13.69 -4.74
N GLN A 60 -0.90 13.21 -5.71
CA GLN A 60 -2.30 12.81 -5.49
C GLN A 60 -2.34 11.36 -5.02
N TRP A 61 -3.17 11.06 -4.03
CA TRP A 61 -3.25 9.72 -3.47
C TRP A 61 -4.66 9.35 -3.05
N SER A 62 -4.90 8.04 -3.00
CA SER A 62 -6.08 7.45 -2.37
C SER A 62 -5.69 6.17 -1.64
N MET A 63 -6.48 5.80 -0.63
CA MET A 63 -6.22 4.64 0.22
C MET A 63 -7.49 3.83 0.41
N THR A 64 -7.34 2.51 0.40
CA THR A 64 -8.37 1.57 0.84
C THR A 64 -7.86 0.80 2.05
N VAL A 65 -8.67 0.73 3.10
CA VAL A 65 -8.38 -0.04 4.31
C VAL A 65 -9.43 -1.15 4.45
N GLY A 66 -8.97 -2.39 4.53
CA GLY A 66 -9.82 -3.57 4.63
C GLY A 66 -9.42 -4.50 5.77
N ARG A 67 -10.39 -5.26 6.28
CA ARG A 67 -10.14 -6.45 7.11
C ARG A 67 -10.19 -7.70 6.22
N GLY A 68 -9.31 -8.64 6.49
CA GLY A 68 -9.17 -9.87 5.71
C GLY A 68 -7.71 -10.17 5.38
N ASP A 69 -7.52 -11.31 4.74
CA ASP A 69 -6.23 -11.78 4.26
C ASP A 69 -5.90 -11.17 2.89
N ALA A 70 -4.61 -11.02 2.66
CA ALA A 70 -4.01 -10.83 1.36
C ALA A 70 -4.72 -11.62 0.24
N ALA A 71 -5.12 -10.96 -0.85
CA ALA A 71 -5.32 -11.71 -2.09
C ALA A 71 -3.94 -12.23 -2.53
N PRO A 72 -3.82 -13.52 -2.95
CA PRO A 72 -2.55 -14.01 -3.48
C PRO A 72 -2.14 -13.14 -4.66
N GLU A 73 -0.88 -12.71 -4.67
CA GLU A 73 -0.26 -12.13 -5.86
C GLU A 73 -0.51 -13.10 -7.01
N LYS A 74 -1.19 -12.66 -8.08
CA LYS A 74 -1.14 -13.42 -9.32
C LYS A 74 0.30 -13.33 -9.81
N GLU A 75 1.04 -14.42 -9.63
CA GLU A 75 2.31 -14.63 -10.31
C GLU A 75 2.13 -14.25 -11.79
N ALA A 76 2.97 -13.32 -12.25
CA ALA A 76 3.11 -13.04 -13.67
C ALA A 76 3.33 -14.38 -14.38
N GLY A 77 2.44 -14.71 -15.31
CA GLY A 77 2.35 -16.05 -15.88
C GLY A 77 3.68 -16.57 -16.40
N THR A 78 4.07 -17.73 -15.91
CA THR A 78 4.91 -18.64 -16.68
C THR A 78 4.05 -19.13 -17.83
N GLY A 79 4.32 -18.65 -19.03
CA GLY A 79 3.78 -19.24 -20.24
C GLY A 79 4.28 -20.68 -20.34
N ASP A 80 3.36 -21.64 -20.25
CA ASP A 80 3.62 -23.03 -20.59
C ASP A 80 3.96 -23.11 -22.09
N VAL A 81 5.15 -23.65 -22.37
CA VAL A 81 5.52 -24.19 -23.66
C VAL A 81 4.63 -25.39 -23.95
N GLN A 82 3.93 -25.36 -25.09
CA GLN A 82 3.47 -26.57 -25.76
C GLN A 82 3.76 -26.47 -27.25
#